data_AF-A0A7W5C4I5-F1
#
_entry.id   AF-A0A7W5C4I5-F1
#
_cell.length_a   1.000
_cell.length_b   1.000
_cell.length_c   1.000
_cell.angle_alpha   90.00
_cell.angle_beta   90.00
_cell.angle_gamma   90.00
#
_symmetry.space_group_name_H-M   'P 1'
#
loop_
_entity.id
_entity.type
_entity.pdbx_description
1 polymer ?
#
loop_
_entity_poly.entity_id
_entity_poly.type
_entity_poly.pdbx_seq_one_letter_code
_entity_poly.pdbx_strand_id
1 'polypeptide(L)'
;MFDIKYEIFEDDILEFRIIDLQTFKEEYNQIYGCFTIIINGIEYLSYPSPEMGLETKRIYSELILTHFDFLIDVYYQLQKNNYVVLKYIENPQTWLEFIKEGNELIVSQLNLEIHEGPLIRTKRKLFINALKEEIINETILFGDFEKELISKSKELIKTLQELNKKILTANCFTKIKLFAALKR
;
A
#
# COMPACT_ATOMS: atom_id res chain seq x y z
N MET A 1 0.83 -16.05 3.04
CA MET A 1 1.87 -15.12 2.58
C MET A 1 1.21 -13.81 2.19
N PHE A 2 1.82 -12.68 2.57
CA PHE A 2 1.38 -11.34 2.21
C PHE A 2 2.54 -10.68 1.49
N ASP A 3 2.35 -10.28 0.25
CA ASP A 3 3.39 -9.69 -0.58
C ASP A 3 2.93 -8.33 -1.12
N ILE A 4 3.85 -7.37 -1.15
CA ILE A 4 3.63 -6.07 -1.79
C ILE A 4 4.45 -6.05 -3.07
N LYS A 5 3.78 -5.85 -4.20
CA LYS A 5 4.43 -5.73 -5.49
C LYS A 5 4.21 -4.31 -6.02
N TYR A 6 5.29 -3.65 -6.39
CA TYR A 6 5.22 -2.32 -6.99
C TYR A 6 6.32 -2.13 -8.03
N GLU A 7 6.09 -1.19 -8.95
CA GLU A 7 7.03 -0.79 -9.99
C GLU A 7 6.90 0.73 -10.20
N ILE A 8 7.98 1.49 -10.04
CA ILE A 8 8.01 2.92 -10.39
C ILE A 8 8.21 3.02 -11.91
N PHE A 9 7.47 3.91 -12.58
CA PHE A 9 7.59 4.07 -14.03
C PHE A 9 9.00 4.52 -14.45
N GLU A 10 9.47 4.01 -15.59
CA GLU A 10 10.85 4.23 -16.05
C GLU A 10 11.15 5.70 -16.38
N ASP A 11 10.20 6.40 -16.96
CA ASP A 11 10.28 7.84 -17.24
C ASP A 11 10.24 8.69 -15.96
N ASP A 12 9.37 8.35 -15.00
CA ASP A 12 9.37 8.98 -13.67
C ASP A 12 10.73 8.77 -12.97
N ILE A 13 11.34 7.59 -13.11
CA ILE A 13 12.70 7.31 -12.61
C ILE A 13 13.74 8.25 -13.24
N LEU A 14 13.67 8.49 -14.55
CA LEU A 14 14.60 9.39 -15.26
C LEU A 14 14.44 10.82 -14.75
N GLU A 15 13.22 11.27 -14.53
CA GLU A 15 12.92 12.60 -14.00
C GLU A 15 13.39 12.75 -12.54
N PHE A 16 13.10 11.77 -11.69
CA PHE A 16 13.49 11.82 -10.28
C PHE A 16 15.00 11.88 -10.07
N ARG A 17 15.81 11.39 -11.00
CA ARG A 17 17.29 11.50 -10.92
C ARG A 17 17.79 12.94 -10.97
N ILE A 18 17.07 13.84 -11.64
CA ILE A 18 17.54 15.21 -11.88
C ILE A 18 16.67 16.27 -11.21
N ILE A 19 15.43 15.94 -10.83
CA ILE A 19 14.51 16.87 -10.18
C ILE A 19 15.11 17.40 -8.86
N ASP A 20 14.92 18.69 -8.60
CA ASP A 20 15.25 19.26 -7.31
C ASP A 20 14.12 19.06 -6.28
N LEU A 21 14.43 19.31 -5.02
CA LEU A 21 13.50 19.10 -3.92
C LEU A 21 12.27 20.02 -4.00
N GLN A 22 12.42 21.24 -4.51
CA GLN A 22 11.33 22.20 -4.57
C GLN A 22 10.33 21.76 -5.64
N THR A 23 10.79 21.47 -6.85
CA THR A 23 9.94 20.96 -7.93
C THR A 23 9.26 19.65 -7.53
N PHE A 24 9.98 18.71 -6.90
CA PHE A 24 9.38 17.47 -6.41
C PHE A 24 8.23 17.74 -5.42
N LYS A 25 8.38 18.69 -4.50
CA LYS A 25 7.34 19.03 -3.52
C LYS A 25 6.12 19.71 -4.13
N GLU A 26 6.33 20.54 -5.15
CA GLU A 26 5.26 21.33 -5.78
C GLU A 26 4.47 20.50 -6.79
N GLU A 27 5.15 19.68 -7.59
CA GLU A 27 4.55 19.02 -8.75
C GLU A 27 4.16 17.56 -8.47
N TYR A 28 4.91 16.86 -7.61
CA TYR A 28 4.71 15.44 -7.37
C TYR A 28 4.17 15.16 -5.98
N ASN A 29 4.98 15.44 -4.96
CA ASN A 29 4.77 15.10 -3.56
C ASN A 29 4.32 13.63 -3.34
N GLN A 30 4.63 12.76 -4.31
CA GLN A 30 4.15 11.39 -4.47
C GLN A 30 5.08 10.64 -5.43
N ILE A 31 5.03 9.31 -5.40
CA ILE A 31 5.62 8.43 -6.41
C ILE A 31 4.50 7.67 -7.11
N TYR A 32 4.45 7.76 -8.42
CA TYR A 32 3.49 7.03 -9.25
C TYR A 32 4.13 5.75 -9.80
N GLY A 33 3.29 4.76 -10.04
CA GLY A 33 3.73 3.48 -10.57
C GLY A 33 2.67 2.40 -10.38
N CYS A 34 2.97 1.16 -10.73
CA CYS A 34 2.06 0.05 -10.48
C CYS A 34 2.17 -0.40 -9.03
N PHE A 35 1.05 -0.81 -8.42
CA PHE A 35 1.01 -1.34 -7.06
C PHE A 35 -0.06 -2.42 -6.93
N THR A 36 0.26 -3.52 -6.25
CA THR A 36 -0.74 -4.49 -5.80
C THR A 36 -0.30 -5.17 -4.50
N ILE A 37 -1.28 -5.77 -3.84
CA ILE A 37 -1.10 -6.64 -2.68
C ILE A 37 -1.48 -8.04 -3.12
N ILE A 38 -0.66 -9.02 -2.76
CA ILE A 38 -0.90 -10.43 -3.03
C ILE A 38 -1.07 -11.15 -1.70
N ILE A 39 -2.18 -11.87 -1.55
CA ILE A 39 -2.49 -12.62 -0.33
C ILE A 39 -2.67 -14.07 -0.73
N ASN A 40 -1.79 -14.95 -0.24
CA ASN A 40 -1.77 -16.37 -0.59
C ASN A 40 -1.80 -16.64 -2.12
N GLY A 41 -1.20 -15.74 -2.90
CA GLY A 41 -1.16 -15.83 -4.37
C GLY A 41 -2.34 -15.18 -5.11
N ILE A 42 -3.30 -14.60 -4.38
CA ILE A 42 -4.45 -13.88 -4.95
C ILE A 42 -4.14 -12.37 -4.97
N GLU A 43 -4.20 -11.77 -6.15
CA GLU A 43 -4.00 -10.32 -6.34
C GLU A 43 -5.24 -9.55 -5.87
N TYR A 44 -5.06 -8.49 -5.08
CA TYR A 44 -6.15 -7.60 -4.67
C TYR A 44 -6.55 -6.61 -5.77
N LEU A 45 -5.56 -6.12 -6.50
CA LEU A 45 -5.73 -5.21 -7.63
C LEU A 45 -4.99 -5.78 -8.82
N SER A 46 -5.58 -5.65 -10.01
CA SER A 46 -4.95 -6.08 -11.25
C SER A 46 -3.57 -5.44 -11.41
N TYR A 47 -2.57 -6.27 -11.67
CA TYR A 47 -1.21 -5.81 -11.93
C TYR A 47 -0.81 -6.09 -13.38
N PRO A 48 -0.16 -5.15 -14.09
CA PRO A 48 0.18 -5.38 -15.49
C PRO A 48 1.19 -6.50 -15.68
N SER A 49 1.06 -7.22 -16.80
CA SER A 49 2.07 -8.21 -17.20
C SER A 49 3.43 -7.53 -17.44
N PRO A 50 4.57 -8.19 -17.09
CA PRO A 50 5.90 -7.65 -17.36
C PRO A 50 6.15 -7.31 -18.84
N GLU A 51 5.45 -7.98 -19.76
CA GLU A 51 5.58 -7.80 -21.21
C GLU A 51 4.80 -6.58 -21.73
N MET A 52 3.94 -5.96 -20.91
CA MET A 52 3.18 -4.77 -21.31
C MET A 52 4.09 -3.56 -21.49
N GLY A 53 3.86 -2.79 -22.56
CA GLY A 53 4.53 -1.51 -22.78
C GLY A 53 4.13 -0.45 -21.75
N LEU A 54 4.98 0.55 -21.57
CA LEU A 54 4.83 1.61 -20.55
C LEU A 54 3.49 2.35 -20.63
N GLU A 55 3.04 2.71 -21.84
CA GLU A 55 1.76 3.40 -22.05
C GLU A 55 0.57 2.59 -21.49
N THR A 56 0.58 1.27 -21.70
CA THR A 56 -0.45 0.37 -21.17
C THR A 56 -0.31 0.21 -19.65
N LYS A 57 0.92 0.13 -19.12
CA LYS A 57 1.15 0.05 -17.66
C LYS A 57 0.62 1.28 -16.92
N ARG A 58 0.67 2.47 -17.54
CA ARG A 58 0.14 3.70 -16.93
C ARG A 58 -1.37 3.67 -16.64
N ILE A 59 -2.14 2.78 -17.28
CA ILE A 59 -3.56 2.54 -16.95
C ILE A 59 -3.71 1.97 -15.52
N TYR A 60 -2.67 1.27 -15.04
CA TYR A 60 -2.59 0.68 -13.70
C TYR A 60 -1.78 1.57 -12.73
N SER A 61 -1.76 2.88 -12.98
CA SER A 61 -1.01 3.83 -12.17
C SER A 61 -1.68 4.03 -10.80
N GLU A 62 -0.89 3.85 -9.76
CA GLU A 62 -1.25 3.94 -8.35
C GLU A 62 -0.36 4.94 -7.60
N LEU A 63 -0.87 5.42 -6.47
CA LEU A 63 -0.16 6.31 -5.54
C LEU A 63 0.69 5.48 -4.57
N ILE A 64 1.91 5.10 -4.95
CA ILE A 64 2.74 4.14 -4.20
C ILE A 64 2.95 4.59 -2.75
N LEU A 65 3.33 5.84 -2.49
CA LEU A 65 3.56 6.29 -1.10
C LEU A 65 2.28 6.27 -0.27
N THR A 66 1.13 6.57 -0.88
CA THR A 66 -0.16 6.56 -0.18
C THR A 66 -0.53 5.14 0.24
N HIS A 67 -0.32 4.15 -0.62
CA HIS A 67 -0.57 2.74 -0.28
C HIS A 67 0.32 2.28 0.88
N PHE A 68 1.62 2.59 0.85
CA PHE A 68 2.50 2.31 1.98
C PHE A 68 2.05 3.01 3.26
N ASP A 69 1.70 4.29 3.19
CA ASP A 69 1.26 5.06 4.35
C ASP A 69 0.00 4.48 4.99
N PHE A 70 -0.95 4.01 4.18
CA PHE A 70 -2.16 3.35 4.68
C PHE A 70 -1.91 1.97 5.23
N LEU A 71 -1.04 1.16 4.61
CA LEU A 71 -0.67 -0.14 5.18
C LEU A 71 0.07 0.00 6.52
N ILE A 72 0.88 1.04 6.67
CA ILE A 72 1.51 1.39 7.95
C ILE A 72 0.46 1.78 8.99
N ASP A 73 -0.53 2.58 8.60
CA ASP A 73 -1.64 2.94 9.49
C ASP A 73 -2.47 1.70 9.88
N VAL A 74 -2.75 0.80 8.94
CA VAL A 74 -3.39 -0.51 9.21
C VAL A 74 -2.58 -1.30 10.23
N TYR A 75 -1.26 -1.42 10.05
CA TYR A 75 -0.39 -2.09 11.01
C TYR A 75 -0.55 -1.49 12.42
N TYR A 76 -0.45 -0.17 12.57
CA TYR A 76 -0.57 0.47 13.88
C TYR A 76 -1.97 0.34 14.48
N GLN A 77 -3.02 0.30 13.66
CA GLN A 77 -4.38 0.05 14.12
C GLN A 77 -4.56 -1.41 14.57
N LEU A 78 -3.93 -2.39 13.91
CA LEU A 78 -3.93 -3.81 14.29
C LEU A 78 -3.11 -4.11 15.56
N GLN A 79 -2.22 -3.19 15.96
CA GLN A 79 -1.55 -3.26 17.27
C GLN A 79 -2.50 -2.85 18.42
N LYS A 80 -3.49 -2.01 18.14
CA LYS A 80 -4.40 -1.42 19.14
C LYS A 80 -5.78 -2.08 19.14
N ASN A 81 -6.20 -2.60 17.98
CA ASN A 81 -7.49 -3.20 17.72
C ASN A 81 -7.26 -4.54 17.03
N ASN A 82 -8.23 -5.44 17.12
CA ASN A 82 -8.22 -6.71 16.38
C ASN A 82 -8.89 -6.60 15.00
N TYR A 83 -9.33 -5.40 14.60
CA TYR A 83 -10.12 -5.19 13.40
C TYR A 83 -9.78 -3.87 12.73
N VAL A 84 -9.50 -3.93 11.43
CA VAL A 84 -9.28 -2.76 10.57
C VAL A 84 -9.82 -3.06 9.17
N VAL A 85 -10.39 -2.05 8.52
CA VAL A 85 -10.64 -2.07 7.07
C VAL A 85 -9.98 -0.87 6.42
N LEU A 86 -9.43 -1.09 5.24
CA LEU A 86 -8.81 -0.09 4.40
C LEU A 86 -9.63 0.05 3.11
N LYS A 87 -10.08 1.25 2.79
CA LYS A 87 -10.75 1.57 1.53
C LYS A 87 -9.73 1.64 0.40
N TYR A 88 -10.07 1.09 -0.76
CA TYR A 88 -9.33 1.38 -1.98
C TYR A 88 -9.58 2.83 -2.42
N ILE A 89 -8.53 3.55 -2.81
CA ILE A 89 -8.57 5.00 -3.03
C ILE A 89 -9.39 5.34 -4.29
N GLU A 90 -9.22 4.54 -5.34
CA GLU A 90 -9.82 4.79 -6.66
C GLU A 90 -11.23 4.20 -6.80
N ASN A 91 -11.70 3.38 -5.84
CA ASN A 91 -13.02 2.75 -5.89
C ASN A 91 -13.82 3.01 -4.60
N PRO A 92 -15.04 3.59 -4.69
CA PRO A 92 -15.86 3.86 -3.51
C PRO A 92 -16.39 2.61 -2.78
N GLN A 93 -16.37 1.44 -3.41
CA GLN A 93 -17.00 0.20 -2.95
C GLN A 93 -16.00 -0.86 -2.46
N THR A 94 -14.75 -0.82 -2.91
CA THR A 94 -13.76 -1.86 -2.59
C THR A 94 -13.03 -1.55 -1.29
N TRP A 95 -12.96 -2.54 -0.40
CA TRP A 95 -12.20 -2.47 0.85
C TRP A 95 -11.36 -3.73 1.04
N LEU A 96 -10.31 -3.61 1.85
CA LEU A 96 -9.50 -4.71 2.34
C LEU A 96 -9.66 -4.79 3.86
N GLU A 97 -10.33 -5.83 4.33
CA GLU A 97 -10.59 -6.16 5.74
C GLU A 97 -9.43 -6.95 6.33
N PHE A 98 -9.08 -6.60 7.56
CA PHE A 98 -8.04 -7.22 8.37
C PHE A 98 -8.61 -7.55 9.75
N ILE A 99 -8.58 -8.83 10.12
CA ILE A 99 -8.99 -9.33 11.44
C ILE A 99 -7.81 -10.05 12.07
N LYS A 100 -7.32 -9.54 13.20
CA LYS A 100 -6.20 -10.14 13.94
C LYS A 100 -6.70 -11.03 15.06
N GLU A 101 -6.31 -12.31 15.01
CA GLU A 101 -6.65 -13.31 16.02
C GLU A 101 -5.37 -13.96 16.56
N GLY A 102 -4.88 -13.44 17.69
CA GLY A 102 -3.57 -13.85 18.20
C GLY A 102 -2.43 -13.48 17.24
N ASN A 103 -1.78 -14.50 16.66
CA ASN A 103 -0.72 -14.34 15.66
C ASN A 103 -1.24 -14.46 14.21
N GLU A 104 -2.51 -14.81 14.03
CA GLU A 104 -3.13 -14.90 12.72
C GLU A 104 -3.70 -13.56 12.32
N LEU A 105 -3.65 -13.30 11.01
CA LEU A 105 -4.27 -12.16 10.37
C LEU A 105 -5.13 -12.70 9.22
N ILE A 106 -6.44 -12.57 9.37
CA ILE A 106 -7.43 -12.96 8.38
C ILE A 106 -7.69 -11.73 7.52
N VAL A 107 -7.54 -11.88 6.21
CA VAL A 107 -7.72 -10.79 5.24
C VAL A 107 -8.89 -11.12 4.32
N SER A 108 -9.71 -10.13 3.99
CA SER A 108 -10.81 -10.30 3.03
C SER A 108 -10.99 -9.06 2.19
N GLN A 109 -11.23 -9.23 0.90
CA GLN A 109 -11.75 -8.16 0.06
C GLN A 109 -13.25 -8.04 0.32
N LEU A 110 -13.69 -6.80 0.58
CA LEU A 110 -15.10 -6.49 0.77
C LEU A 110 -15.60 -5.57 -0.34
N ASN A 111 -16.85 -5.78 -0.74
CA ASN A 111 -17.63 -4.87 -1.56
C ASN A 111 -18.76 -4.27 -0.73
N LEU A 112 -18.65 -2.98 -0.45
CA LEU A 112 -19.66 -2.19 0.25
C LEU A 112 -19.48 -0.70 -0.06
N GLU A 113 -20.54 -0.07 -0.55
CA GLU A 113 -20.54 1.36 -0.81
C GLU A 113 -20.70 2.17 0.48
N ILE A 114 -19.65 2.92 0.85
CA ILE A 114 -19.74 3.94 1.91
C ILE A 114 -19.07 5.22 1.41
N HIS A 115 -19.90 6.23 1.14
CA HIS A 115 -19.47 7.49 0.52
C HIS A 115 -18.65 8.39 1.44
N GLU A 116 -19.02 8.47 2.72
CA GLU A 116 -18.45 9.46 3.64
C GLU A 116 -17.63 8.83 4.76
N GLY A 117 -16.52 9.47 5.12
CA GLY A 117 -15.70 9.16 6.28
C GLY A 117 -14.27 8.74 5.93
N PRO A 118 -13.49 8.30 6.93
CA PRO A 118 -12.09 7.97 6.72
C PRO A 118 -11.92 6.71 5.86
N LEU A 119 -10.79 6.66 5.16
CA LEU A 119 -10.35 5.52 4.35
C LEU A 119 -9.96 4.31 5.21
N ILE A 120 -9.57 4.54 6.47
CA ILE A 120 -9.31 3.48 7.44
C ILE A 120 -10.38 3.50 8.54
N ARG A 121 -10.95 2.33 8.84
CA ARG A 121 -11.97 2.20 9.90
C ARG A 121 -11.72 0.98 10.77
N THR A 122 -12.15 1.10 12.02
CA THR A 122 -12.02 0.03 13.03
C THR A 122 -13.38 -0.44 13.57
N LYS A 123 -14.49 0.14 13.08
CA LYS A 123 -15.85 -0.21 13.51
C LYS A 123 -16.44 -1.36 12.67
N ARG A 124 -16.18 -2.60 13.08
CA ARG A 124 -16.68 -3.83 12.41
C ARG A 124 -18.17 -3.85 12.09
N LYS A 125 -19.00 -3.25 12.96
CA LYS A 125 -20.46 -3.18 12.76
C LYS A 125 -20.89 -2.51 11.45
N LEU A 126 -20.04 -1.68 10.85
CA LEU A 126 -20.33 -1.04 9.56
C LEU A 126 -20.22 -2.00 8.37
N PHE A 127 -19.54 -3.14 8.54
CA PHE A 127 -19.16 -4.05 7.45
C PHE A 127 -19.76 -5.46 7.60
N ILE A 128 -20.63 -5.67 8.59
CA ILE A 128 -21.28 -6.97 8.85
C ILE A 128 -22.01 -7.56 7.63
N ASN A 129 -22.58 -6.70 6.78
CA ASN A 129 -23.33 -7.12 5.59
C ASN A 129 -22.55 -6.89 4.29
N ALA A 130 -21.25 -6.57 4.38
CA ALA A 130 -20.43 -6.39 3.19
C ALA A 130 -20.27 -7.74 2.47
N LEU A 131 -20.35 -7.71 1.14
CA LEU A 131 -20.08 -8.90 0.33
C LEU A 131 -18.58 -9.18 0.33
N LYS A 132 -18.19 -10.45 0.42
CA LYS A 132 -16.80 -10.86 0.24
C LYS A 132 -16.57 -11.23 -1.22
N GLU A 133 -15.45 -10.77 -1.76
CA GLU A 133 -15.01 -11.06 -3.13
C GLU A 133 -13.66 -11.77 -3.11
N GLU A 134 -13.14 -12.12 -4.30
CA GLU A 134 -11.84 -12.73 -4.62
C GLU A 134 -10.98 -13.23 -3.44
N ILE A 135 -10.45 -12.34 -2.60
CA ILE A 135 -9.78 -12.68 -1.34
C ILE A 135 -10.81 -12.93 -0.23
N ILE A 136 -11.06 -14.18 0.14
CA ILE A 136 -12.10 -14.55 1.11
C ILE A 136 -11.50 -15.26 2.33
N ASN A 137 -11.43 -14.55 3.46
CA ASN A 137 -10.90 -15.06 4.74
C ASN A 137 -9.52 -15.71 4.63
N GLU A 138 -8.67 -15.17 3.75
CA GLU A 138 -7.31 -15.67 3.59
C GLU A 138 -6.51 -15.43 4.87
N THR A 139 -5.95 -16.51 5.41
CA THR A 139 -5.23 -16.47 6.68
C THR A 139 -3.73 -16.45 6.43
N ILE A 140 -3.06 -15.50 7.08
CA ILE A 140 -1.61 -15.33 7.07
C ILE A 140 -1.12 -15.12 8.50
N LEU A 141 0.19 -15.20 8.73
CA LEU A 141 0.76 -14.77 10.01
C LEU A 141 0.86 -13.24 10.04
N PHE A 142 0.46 -12.64 11.16
CA PHE A 142 0.62 -11.20 11.39
C PHE A 142 2.10 -10.78 11.27
N GLY A 143 3.02 -11.64 11.71
CA GLY A 143 4.46 -11.44 11.56
C GLY A 143 4.93 -11.34 10.10
N ASP A 144 4.27 -12.06 9.17
CA ASP A 144 4.58 -12.01 7.74
C ASP A 144 4.15 -10.68 7.13
N PHE A 145 2.93 -10.21 7.44
CA PHE A 145 2.44 -8.89 7.04
C PHE A 145 3.41 -7.78 7.47
N GLU A 146 3.81 -7.77 8.76
CA GLU A 146 4.75 -6.77 9.25
C GLU A 146 6.15 -6.92 8.62
N LYS A 147 6.59 -8.16 8.34
CA LYS A 147 7.89 -8.41 7.69
C LYS A 147 7.92 -7.85 6.28
N GLU A 148 6.90 -8.14 5.51
CA GLU A 148 6.80 -7.67 4.14
C GLU A 148 6.73 -6.14 4.11
N LEU A 149 5.87 -5.54 4.94
CA LEU A 149 5.72 -4.08 4.96
C LEU A 149 7.03 -3.38 5.32
N ILE A 150 7.79 -3.88 6.30
CA ILE A 150 9.11 -3.32 6.66
C ILE A 150 10.11 -3.54 5.53
N SER A 151 10.16 -4.75 4.97
CA SER A 151 11.10 -5.12 3.90
C SER A 151 10.90 -4.23 2.67
N LYS A 152 9.66 -4.10 2.23
CA LYS A 152 9.29 -3.32 1.04
C LYS A 152 9.38 -1.81 1.26
N SER A 153 9.12 -1.34 2.48
CA SER A 153 9.41 0.06 2.83
C SER A 153 10.92 0.36 2.74
N LYS A 154 11.78 -0.56 3.23
CA LYS A 154 13.24 -0.42 3.11
C LYS A 154 13.71 -0.46 1.66
N GLU A 155 13.15 -1.37 0.87
CA GLU A 155 13.42 -1.49 -0.57
C GLU A 155 13.09 -0.17 -1.29
N LEU A 156 11.89 0.37 -1.08
CA LEU A 156 11.45 1.63 -1.69
C LEU A 156 12.36 2.79 -1.32
N ILE A 157 12.65 2.97 -0.02
CA ILE A 157 13.53 4.05 0.45
C ILE A 157 14.94 3.91 -0.11
N LYS A 158 15.47 2.68 -0.17
CA LYS A 158 16.79 2.42 -0.74
C LYS A 158 16.83 2.78 -2.23
N THR A 159 15.84 2.34 -3.01
CA THR A 159 15.72 2.67 -4.43
C THR A 159 15.69 4.18 -4.64
N LEU A 160 14.83 4.89 -3.91
CA LEU A 160 14.74 6.35 -4.00
C LEU A 160 16.01 7.07 -3.52
N GLN A 161 16.73 6.49 -2.56
CA GLN A 161 17.99 7.05 -2.08
C GLN A 161 19.10 6.94 -3.14
N GLU A 162 19.13 5.82 -3.86
CA GLU A 162 20.06 5.58 -4.98
C GLU A 162 19.71 6.46 -6.18
N LEU A 163 18.42 6.71 -6.42
CA LEU A 163 17.95 7.61 -7.48
C LEU A 163 18.25 9.07 -7.16
N ASN A 164 17.77 9.58 -6.02
CA ASN A 164 17.95 10.96 -5.61
C ASN A 164 17.74 11.14 -4.10
N LYS A 165 18.85 11.16 -3.36
CA LYS A 165 18.84 11.41 -1.91
C LYS A 165 18.13 12.72 -1.50
N LYS A 166 18.10 13.75 -2.36
CA LYS A 166 17.54 15.05 -1.97
C LYS A 166 16.03 14.99 -1.80
N ILE A 167 15.31 14.33 -2.72
CA ILE A 167 13.84 14.24 -2.66
C ILE A 167 13.37 13.49 -1.41
N LEU A 168 14.16 12.53 -0.89
CA LEU A 168 13.85 11.82 0.35
C LEU A 168 13.77 12.72 1.60
N THR A 169 14.20 13.97 1.52
CA THR A 169 14.01 14.95 2.60
C THR A 169 12.58 15.54 2.62
N ALA A 170 11.77 15.29 1.59
CA ALA A 170 10.37 15.69 1.57
C ALA A 170 9.54 14.98 2.66
N ASN A 171 8.50 15.67 3.12
CA ASN A 171 7.69 15.21 4.26
C ASN A 171 6.88 13.96 3.95
N CYS A 172 6.47 13.74 2.70
CA CYS A 172 5.73 12.56 2.25
C CYS A 172 6.47 11.24 2.52
N PHE A 173 7.80 11.26 2.66
CA PHE A 173 8.57 10.05 3.01
C PHE A 173 8.69 9.80 4.52
N THR A 174 8.24 10.72 5.38
CA THR A 174 8.55 10.68 6.82
C THR A 174 8.04 9.42 7.48
N LYS A 175 6.77 9.07 7.27
CA LYS A 175 6.15 7.90 7.90
C LYS A 175 6.84 6.61 7.43
N ILE A 176 7.01 6.43 6.13
CA ILE A 176 7.68 5.26 5.54
C ILE A 176 9.13 5.13 6.04
N LYS A 177 9.90 6.23 6.11
CA LYS A 177 11.28 6.20 6.65
C LYS A 177 11.32 5.77 8.11
N LEU A 178 10.42 6.30 8.95
CA LEU A 178 10.35 5.93 10.36
C LEU A 178 9.96 4.46 10.53
N PHE A 179 9.00 3.99 9.72
CA PHE A 179 8.58 2.59 9.74
C PHE A 179 9.68 1.64 9.25
N ALA A 180 10.37 1.99 8.16
CA ALA A 180 11.50 1.24 7.62
C ALA A 180 12.68 1.18 8.61
N ALA A 181 12.83 2.15 9.52
CA ALA A 181 13.89 2.17 10.52
C ALA A 181 13.63 1.23 11.72
N LEU A 182 12.44 0.62 11.82
CA LEU A 182 12.15 -0.33 12.88
C LEU A 182 13.15 -1.50 12.83
N LYS A 183 13.83 -1.72 13.97
CA LYS A 183 14.73 -2.85 14.17
C LYS A 183 13.90 -4.09 14.41
N ARG A 184 14.25 -5.18 13.73
CA ARG A 184 13.81 -6.53 14.02
C ARG A 184 15.04 -7.40 14.13
#